data_AF-A0A4Q3EHQ5-F1
#
_entry.id   AF-A0A4Q3EHQ5-F1
#
_cell.length_a   1.000
_cell.length_b   1.000
_cell.length_c   1.000
_cell.angle_alpha   90.00
_cell.angle_beta   90.00
_cell.angle_gamma   90.00
#
_symmetry.space_group_name_H-M   'P 1'
#
loop_
_entity.id
_entity.type
_entity.pdbx_description
1 polymer ?
#
loop_
_entity_poly.entity_id
_entity_poly.type
_entity_poly.pdbx_seq_one_letter_code
_entity_poly.pdbx_strand_id
1 'polypeptide(L)'
;MLILAFTISFLPVKAAAQTTVINLKCEYLVNPLGVDAPKPRFTWQMASNKKIIKQAAYRIILGTDSDRIFAGKNSIWDSGLINSDQNLVIYNGPELQPFTKYFWKVAVMDQDQIIHTNIASFETGMMQSKWRGSWISDNNDLRVKPAPYFRKVFAAEKKVKSARAYIAVAGLYELYLNGKKVGNHRLDPMYTRFDRRTLYVTYDVTQAILA
;
A
#
# COMPACT_ATOMS: atom_id res chain seq x y z
N MET A 1 -34.68 -35.00 -51.94
CA MET A 1 -34.24 -34.64 -50.58
C MET A 1 -32.75 -34.33 -50.66
N LEU A 2 -32.38 -33.05 -50.75
CA LEU A 2 -31.00 -32.61 -50.96
C LEU A 2 -30.31 -32.54 -49.58
N ILE A 3 -29.28 -33.36 -49.34
CA ILE A 3 -28.52 -33.35 -48.09
C ILE A 3 -27.34 -32.37 -48.26
N LEU A 4 -27.43 -31.21 -47.60
CA LEU A 4 -26.33 -30.25 -47.52
C LEU A 4 -25.36 -30.70 -46.41
N ALA A 5 -24.14 -31.11 -46.79
CA ALA A 5 -23.09 -31.43 -45.83
C ALA A 5 -22.38 -30.14 -45.39
N PHE A 6 -22.56 -29.75 -44.12
CA PHE A 6 -21.84 -28.62 -43.52
C PHE A 6 -20.56 -29.13 -42.87
N THR A 7 -19.42 -28.86 -43.51
CA THR A 7 -18.10 -29.10 -42.90
C THR A 7 -17.75 -27.96 -41.94
N ILE A 8 -17.74 -28.25 -40.64
CA ILE A 8 -17.28 -27.31 -39.61
C ILE A 8 -15.74 -27.39 -39.56
N SER A 9 -15.08 -26.41 -40.15
CA SER A 9 -13.62 -26.23 -40.03
C SER A 9 -13.29 -25.57 -38.69
N PHE A 10 -12.73 -26.34 -37.75
CA PHE A 10 -12.16 -25.79 -36.52
C PHE A 10 -10.79 -25.17 -36.82
N LEU A 11 -10.72 -23.83 -36.84
CA LEU A 11 -9.45 -23.11 -36.82
C LEU A 11 -8.85 -23.20 -35.39
N PRO A 12 -7.58 -23.61 -35.22
CA PRO A 12 -6.94 -23.61 -33.92
C PRO A 12 -6.77 -22.16 -33.43
N VAL A 13 -7.47 -21.80 -32.36
CA VAL A 13 -7.22 -20.55 -31.63
C VAL A 13 -5.85 -20.67 -30.97
N LYS A 14 -4.83 -20.04 -31.56
CA LYS A 14 -3.55 -19.85 -30.86
C LYS A 14 -3.82 -18.94 -29.65
N ALA A 15 -3.70 -19.47 -28.44
CA ALA A 15 -3.69 -18.67 -27.24
C ALA A 15 -2.54 -17.64 -27.35
N ALA A 16 -2.88 -16.36 -27.36
CA ALA A 16 -1.89 -15.30 -27.41
C ALA A 16 -1.01 -15.38 -26.16
N ALA A 17 0.30 -15.28 -26.33
CA ALA A 17 1.21 -15.25 -25.20
C ALA A 17 1.01 -13.95 -24.42
N GLN A 18 0.58 -14.05 -23.16
CA GLN A 18 0.17 -12.92 -22.34
C GLN A 18 1.24 -12.63 -21.30
N THR A 19 1.84 -11.46 -21.37
CA THR A 19 2.72 -10.93 -20.32
C THR A 19 1.91 -9.93 -19.48
N THR A 20 2.00 -10.05 -18.17
CA THR A 20 1.38 -9.15 -17.21
C THR A 20 2.41 -8.66 -16.21
N VAL A 21 2.12 -7.53 -15.57
CA VAL A 21 2.92 -7.02 -14.46
C VAL A 21 2.08 -7.12 -13.20
N ILE A 22 2.62 -7.79 -12.19
CA ILE A 22 1.92 -8.18 -10.97
C ILE A 22 2.77 -7.85 -9.74
N ASN A 23 2.19 -8.07 -8.56
CA ASN A 23 2.87 -7.96 -7.27
C ASN A 23 3.55 -6.59 -7.05
N LEU A 24 2.81 -5.52 -7.36
CA LEU A 24 3.23 -4.14 -7.12
C LEU A 24 3.34 -3.92 -5.61
N LYS A 25 4.52 -3.46 -5.19
CA LYS A 25 4.82 -3.24 -3.78
C LYS A 25 5.50 -1.89 -3.56
N CYS A 26 5.16 -1.25 -2.46
CA CYS A 26 5.85 -0.10 -1.90
C CYS A 26 6.55 -0.57 -0.62
N GLU A 27 7.86 -0.29 -0.48
CA GLU A 27 8.64 -0.74 0.67
C GLU A 27 8.48 -2.26 0.96
N TYR A 28 8.46 -3.07 -0.12
CA TYR A 28 8.27 -4.53 -0.11
C TYR A 28 6.90 -5.04 0.36
N LEU A 29 5.95 -4.14 0.61
CA LEU A 29 4.60 -4.43 1.07
C LEU A 29 3.56 -4.11 0.00
N VAL A 30 2.45 -4.85 0.00
CA VAL A 30 1.31 -4.58 -0.89
C VAL A 30 0.41 -3.56 -0.20
N ASN A 31 0.16 -2.43 -0.87
CA ASN A 31 -0.71 -1.35 -0.37
C ASN A 31 -0.46 -0.93 1.10
N PRO A 32 0.79 -0.65 1.51
CA PRO A 32 1.10 -0.40 2.92
C PRO A 32 0.48 0.89 3.44
N LEU A 33 0.16 0.87 4.75
CA LEU A 33 -0.26 2.04 5.52
C LEU A 33 0.88 2.45 6.48
N GLY A 34 1.07 3.75 6.66
CA GLY A 34 2.07 4.26 7.60
C GLY A 34 3.50 4.28 7.05
N VAL A 35 3.68 4.52 5.75
CA VAL A 35 5.02 4.62 5.14
C VAL A 35 5.65 5.95 5.48
N ASP A 36 6.74 5.92 6.27
CA ASP A 36 7.49 7.12 6.67
C ASP A 36 8.77 7.34 5.87
N ALA A 37 9.08 6.45 4.92
CA ALA A 37 10.20 6.65 4.02
C ALA A 37 9.94 7.88 3.13
N PRO A 38 10.79 8.93 3.14
CA PRO A 38 10.57 10.12 2.30
C PRO A 38 10.74 9.82 0.81
N LYS A 39 11.52 8.78 0.50
CA LYS A 39 11.76 8.26 -0.85
C LYS A 39 11.45 6.76 -0.88
N PRO A 40 10.17 6.36 -0.88
CA PRO A 40 9.79 4.95 -0.84
C PRO A 40 10.26 4.21 -2.11
N ARG A 41 10.50 2.92 -1.97
CA ARG A 41 10.89 2.02 -3.06
C ARG A 41 9.69 1.31 -3.64
N PHE A 42 9.59 1.34 -4.97
CA PHE A 42 8.60 0.61 -5.74
C PHE A 42 9.22 -0.63 -6.35
N THR A 43 8.51 -1.76 -6.25
CA THR A 43 8.91 -3.01 -6.90
C THR A 43 7.73 -3.65 -7.61
N TRP A 44 8.02 -4.41 -8.67
CA TRP A 44 7.02 -5.16 -9.43
C TRP A 44 7.64 -6.43 -10.01
N GLN A 45 6.78 -7.35 -10.47
CA GLN A 45 7.17 -8.60 -11.09
C GLN A 45 6.49 -8.75 -12.45
N MET A 46 7.18 -9.35 -13.41
CA MET A 46 6.58 -9.75 -14.68
C MET A 46 6.16 -11.22 -14.61
N ALA A 47 4.95 -11.53 -15.07
CA ALA A 47 4.46 -12.89 -15.23
C ALA A 47 4.08 -13.12 -16.68
N SER A 48 4.58 -14.20 -17.29
CA SER A 48 4.33 -14.53 -18.69
C SER A 48 4.36 -16.03 -18.93
N ASN A 49 3.64 -16.47 -19.97
CA ASN A 49 3.76 -17.81 -20.54
C ASN A 49 4.79 -17.88 -21.70
N LYS A 50 5.45 -16.76 -22.05
CA LYS A 50 6.56 -16.74 -23.02
C LYS A 50 7.82 -17.36 -22.39
N LYS A 51 8.62 -18.06 -23.21
CA LYS A 51 9.90 -18.66 -22.78
C LYS A 51 10.97 -17.63 -22.40
N ILE A 52 10.98 -16.48 -23.07
CA ILE A 52 11.93 -15.40 -22.84
C ILE A 52 11.12 -14.12 -22.71
N ILE A 53 11.27 -13.46 -21.56
CA ILE A 53 10.74 -12.12 -21.31
C ILE A 53 11.86 -11.27 -20.74
N LYS A 54 11.93 -10.02 -21.18
CA LYS A 54 12.84 -9.03 -20.61
C LYS A 54 12.16 -7.67 -20.63
N GLN A 55 12.22 -6.98 -19.50
CA GLN A 55 11.89 -5.56 -19.43
C GLN A 55 12.98 -4.75 -20.15
N ALA A 56 12.57 -3.89 -21.07
CA ALA A 56 13.45 -2.95 -21.76
C ALA A 56 13.36 -1.54 -21.15
N ALA A 57 12.18 -1.15 -20.68
CA ALA A 57 11.95 0.15 -20.07
C ALA A 57 10.77 0.12 -19.09
N TYR A 58 10.68 1.15 -18.25
CA TYR A 58 9.53 1.36 -17.36
C TYR A 58 9.13 2.83 -17.29
N ARG A 59 7.89 3.09 -16.87
CA ARG A 59 7.38 4.41 -16.46
C ARG A 59 6.50 4.25 -15.24
N ILE A 60 6.79 5.00 -14.18
CA ILE A 60 5.97 5.07 -12.98
C ILE A 60 5.27 6.41 -12.96
N ILE A 61 3.97 6.38 -12.66
CA ILE A 61 3.22 7.60 -12.35
C ILE A 61 2.56 7.47 -10.99
N LEU A 62 2.44 8.60 -10.28
CA LEU A 62 1.94 8.67 -8.92
C LEU A 62 1.13 9.94 -8.68
N GLY A 63 0.05 9.85 -7.90
CA GLY A 63 -0.78 10.99 -7.49
C GLY A 63 -1.79 10.60 -6.39
N THR A 64 -2.71 11.50 -6.05
CA THR A 64 -3.67 11.32 -4.95
C THR A 64 -5.10 11.03 -5.41
N ASP A 65 -5.35 11.09 -6.72
CA ASP A 65 -6.63 10.79 -7.35
C ASP A 65 -6.48 9.49 -8.15
N SER A 66 -7.13 8.43 -7.68
CA SER A 66 -7.05 7.11 -8.29
C SER A 66 -7.51 7.12 -9.74
N ASP A 67 -8.60 7.83 -10.07
CA ASP A 67 -9.19 7.77 -11.39
C ASP A 67 -8.30 8.52 -12.40
N ARG A 68 -7.70 9.63 -11.98
CA ARG A 68 -6.71 10.35 -12.79
C ARG A 68 -5.45 9.52 -13.03
N ILE A 69 -4.95 8.85 -12.00
CA ILE A 69 -3.79 7.96 -12.14
C ILE A 69 -4.12 6.75 -13.03
N PHE A 70 -5.33 6.21 -12.94
CA PHE A 70 -5.80 5.14 -13.83
C PHE A 70 -5.75 5.60 -15.28
N ALA A 71 -6.23 6.81 -15.55
CA ALA A 71 -6.22 7.44 -16.87
C ALA A 71 -4.83 7.92 -17.33
N GLY A 72 -3.82 7.92 -16.46
CA GLY A 72 -2.48 8.41 -16.79
C GLY A 72 -2.35 9.93 -16.85
N LYS A 73 -3.18 10.65 -16.09
CA LYS A 73 -3.27 12.12 -16.11
C LYS A 73 -3.01 12.73 -14.73
N ASN A 74 -2.59 13.99 -14.72
CA ASN A 74 -2.47 14.83 -13.52
C ASN A 74 -1.70 14.16 -12.36
N SER A 75 -0.60 13.49 -12.69
CA SER A 75 0.30 12.89 -11.72
C SER A 75 1.10 13.95 -10.98
N ILE A 76 1.30 13.73 -9.68
CA ILE A 76 2.24 14.51 -8.85
C ILE A 76 3.68 14.18 -9.25
N TRP A 77 3.90 12.92 -9.64
CA TRP A 77 5.18 12.46 -10.14
C TRP A 77 5.00 11.53 -11.32
N ASP A 78 5.84 11.72 -12.33
CA ASP A 78 5.97 10.88 -13.50
C ASP A 78 7.46 10.69 -13.76
N SER A 79 7.93 9.44 -13.80
CA SER A 79 9.33 9.15 -14.06
C SER A 79 9.74 9.44 -15.51
N GLY A 80 8.77 9.62 -16.42
CA GLY A 80 8.99 9.45 -17.84
C GLY A 80 9.30 7.99 -18.19
N LEU A 81 9.54 7.71 -19.47
CA LEU A 81 10.01 6.40 -19.89
C LEU A 81 11.52 6.29 -19.62
N ILE A 82 11.91 5.33 -18.80
CA ILE A 82 13.30 5.07 -18.43
C ILE A 82 13.73 3.73 -19.04
N ASN A 83 14.77 3.76 -19.88
CA ASN A 83 15.36 2.58 -20.50
C ASN A 83 16.21 1.81 -19.48
N SER A 84 15.61 0.82 -18.82
CA SER A 84 16.24 0.02 -17.79
C SER A 84 15.45 -1.27 -17.54
N ASP A 85 16.18 -2.35 -17.24
CA ASP A 85 15.62 -3.64 -16.82
C ASP A 85 15.42 -3.74 -15.29
N GLN A 86 15.69 -2.67 -14.54
CA GLN A 86 15.48 -2.62 -13.10
C GLN A 86 13.98 -2.67 -12.76
N ASN A 87 13.65 -3.48 -11.75
CA ASN A 87 12.30 -3.61 -11.20
C ASN A 87 12.23 -3.18 -9.73
N LEU A 88 13.24 -2.46 -9.25
CA LEU A 88 13.27 -1.76 -7.96
C LEU A 88 13.65 -0.32 -8.23
N VAL A 89 12.74 0.60 -7.95
CA VAL A 89 12.92 2.03 -8.23
C VAL A 89 12.64 2.85 -6.99
N ILE A 90 13.54 3.77 -6.68
CA ILE A 90 13.38 4.73 -5.58
C ILE A 90 12.57 5.92 -6.08
N TYR A 91 11.55 6.30 -5.33
CA TYR A 91 10.79 7.53 -5.58
C TYR A 91 11.71 8.75 -5.66
N ASN A 92 11.58 9.53 -6.74
CA ASN A 92 12.36 10.74 -6.97
C ASN A 92 11.48 11.93 -7.40
N GLY A 93 10.25 11.96 -6.91
CA GLY A 93 9.32 13.07 -7.13
C GLY A 93 9.39 14.14 -6.04
N PRO A 94 8.40 15.06 -6.02
CA PRO A 94 8.24 16.08 -4.99
C PRO A 94 8.12 15.50 -3.57
N GLU A 95 8.27 16.33 -2.54
CA GLU A 95 8.14 15.88 -1.15
C GLU A 95 6.74 15.32 -0.85
N LEU A 96 6.71 14.09 -0.30
CA LEU A 96 5.48 13.43 0.11
C LEU A 96 4.94 14.08 1.39
N GLN A 97 3.62 14.23 1.44
CA GLN A 97 2.93 14.80 2.59
C GLN A 97 2.57 13.71 3.59
N PRO A 98 2.58 13.98 4.91
CA PRO A 98 2.10 13.04 5.92
C PRO A 98 0.60 12.76 5.74
N PHE A 99 0.12 11.64 6.29
CA PHE A 99 -1.30 11.27 6.32
C PHE A 99 -2.00 11.27 4.95
N THR A 100 -1.26 10.96 3.90
CA THR A 100 -1.70 11.11 2.52
C THR A 100 -1.67 9.78 1.80
N LYS A 101 -2.81 9.39 1.22
CA LYS A 101 -2.90 8.20 0.38
C LYS A 101 -2.47 8.55 -1.05
N TYR A 102 -1.46 7.85 -1.52
CA TYR A 102 -0.96 7.93 -2.88
C TYR A 102 -1.34 6.69 -3.66
N PHE A 103 -1.67 6.91 -4.92
CA PHE A 103 -1.96 5.91 -5.93
C PHE A 103 -0.85 5.97 -6.97
N TRP A 104 -0.37 4.81 -7.38
CA TRP A 104 0.67 4.70 -8.37
C TRP A 104 0.41 3.52 -9.29
N LYS A 105 0.95 3.60 -10.50
CA LYS A 105 1.00 2.47 -11.42
C LYS A 105 2.30 2.49 -12.19
N VAL A 106 2.68 1.33 -12.69
CA VAL A 106 3.84 1.17 -13.59
C VAL A 106 3.37 0.71 -14.97
N ALA A 107 3.98 1.27 -16.01
CA ALA A 107 3.95 0.73 -17.35
C ALA A 107 5.33 0.12 -17.62
N VAL A 108 5.36 -1.12 -18.10
CA VAL A 108 6.60 -1.83 -18.44
C VAL A 108 6.60 -2.07 -19.94
N MET A 109 7.71 -1.75 -20.60
CA MET A 109 7.94 -2.07 -21.99
C MET A 109 8.71 -3.38 -22.07
N ASP A 110 8.14 -4.40 -22.70
CA ASP A 110 8.91 -5.54 -23.22
C ASP A 110 9.37 -5.21 -24.66
N GLN A 111 10.02 -6.14 -25.37
CA GLN A 111 10.52 -5.87 -26.73
C GLN A 111 9.43 -5.52 -27.75
N ASP A 112 8.17 -5.91 -27.50
CA ASP A 112 7.10 -5.89 -28.50
C ASP A 112 5.92 -4.98 -28.11
N GLN A 113 5.76 -4.65 -26.82
CA GLN A 113 4.56 -3.99 -26.31
C GLN A 113 4.78 -3.24 -24.98
N ILE A 114 3.88 -2.30 -24.71
CA ILE A 114 3.74 -1.67 -23.39
C ILE A 114 2.65 -2.39 -22.60
N ILE A 115 3.02 -2.84 -21.40
CA ILE A 115 2.15 -3.54 -20.47
C ILE A 115 1.82 -2.60 -19.33
N HIS A 116 0.54 -2.24 -19.20
CA HIS A 116 0.05 -1.39 -18.12
C HIS A 116 -0.41 -2.23 -16.92
N THR A 117 -0.17 -1.71 -15.72
CA THR A 117 -0.69 -2.29 -14.48
C THR A 117 -2.00 -1.65 -14.04
N ASN A 118 -2.73 -2.39 -13.20
CA ASN A 118 -3.71 -1.77 -12.31
C ASN A 118 -3.02 -0.85 -11.30
N ILE A 119 -3.79 0.00 -10.64
CA ILE A 119 -3.28 0.89 -9.60
C ILE A 119 -2.93 0.11 -8.34
N ALA A 120 -1.77 0.43 -7.78
CA ALA A 120 -1.41 0.15 -6.40
C ALA A 120 -1.44 1.44 -5.58
N SER A 121 -1.35 1.32 -4.27
CA SER A 121 -1.36 2.47 -3.37
C SER A 121 -0.31 2.32 -2.27
N PHE A 122 -0.08 3.40 -1.55
CA PHE A 122 0.48 3.39 -0.21
C PHE A 122 -0.04 4.63 0.52
N GLU A 123 0.01 4.62 1.84
CA GLU A 123 -0.37 5.77 2.64
C GLU A 123 0.77 6.17 3.57
N THR A 124 1.14 7.45 3.55
CA THR A 124 2.17 7.98 4.43
C THR A 124 1.65 8.07 5.86
N GLY A 125 2.57 7.86 6.81
CA GLY A 125 2.26 7.91 8.24
C GLY A 125 2.47 9.29 8.84
N MET A 126 3.00 9.29 10.06
CA MET A 126 3.37 10.48 10.82
C MET A 126 4.52 11.25 10.17
N MET A 127 5.47 10.58 9.51
CA MET A 127 6.69 11.19 8.96
C MET A 127 7.38 12.12 9.99
N GLN A 128 7.64 13.38 9.64
CA GLN A 128 8.20 14.39 10.55
C GLN A 128 7.12 15.24 11.25
N SER A 129 5.85 14.80 11.21
CA SER A 129 4.73 15.54 11.82
C SER A 129 4.80 15.52 13.34
N LYS A 130 4.31 16.60 13.95
CA LYS A 130 4.21 16.68 15.41
C LYS A 130 3.04 15.85 15.91
N TRP A 131 3.32 14.97 16.88
CA TRP A 131 2.29 14.27 17.63
C TRP A 131 1.43 15.24 18.43
N ARG A 132 0.11 15.03 18.39
CA ARG A 132 -0.85 15.74 19.24
C ARG A 132 -1.18 14.95 20.52
N GLY A 133 -0.90 13.66 20.55
CA GLY A 133 -1.06 12.81 21.73
C GLY A 133 0.03 13.03 22.76
N SER A 134 -0.20 12.57 23.98
CA SER A 134 0.76 12.59 25.07
C SER A 134 0.96 11.18 25.61
N TRP A 135 2.15 10.92 26.16
CA TRP A 135 2.40 9.70 26.91
C TRP A 135 1.48 9.64 28.13
N ILE A 136 0.85 8.49 28.34
CA ILE A 136 0.02 8.20 29.51
C ILE A 136 0.51 6.91 30.17
N SER A 137 0.36 6.83 31.49
CA SER A 137 0.73 5.67 32.30
C SER A 137 -0.32 5.48 33.39
N ASP A 138 -0.44 4.26 33.92
CA ASP A 138 -1.23 3.98 35.12
C ASP A 138 -0.49 4.39 36.42
N ASN A 139 0.76 4.86 36.29
CA ASN A 139 1.65 5.31 37.36
C ASN A 139 1.98 4.23 38.40
N ASN A 140 1.75 2.96 38.09
CA ASN A 140 2.10 1.85 38.97
C ASN A 140 3.60 1.51 38.89
N ASP A 141 4.09 0.83 39.92
CA ASP A 141 5.46 0.33 39.96
C ASP A 141 5.70 -0.76 38.89
N LEU A 142 6.93 -0.82 38.36
CA LEU A 142 7.33 -1.78 37.31
C LEU A 142 7.17 -3.26 37.72
N ARG A 143 7.06 -3.56 39.02
CA ARG A 143 6.83 -4.91 39.55
C ARG A 143 5.37 -5.35 39.45
N VAL A 144 4.44 -4.43 39.19
CA VAL A 144 3.02 -4.75 38.97
C VAL A 144 2.90 -5.44 37.61
N LYS A 145 2.54 -6.73 37.64
CA LYS A 145 2.48 -7.60 36.44
C LYS A 145 1.21 -7.47 35.60
N PRO A 146 0.00 -7.21 36.15
CA PRO A 146 -1.20 -7.04 35.33
C PRO A 146 -1.04 -5.94 34.29
N ALA A 147 -1.49 -6.18 33.06
CA ALA A 147 -1.46 -5.18 32.00
C ALA A 147 -2.53 -4.10 32.25
N PRO A 148 -2.18 -2.80 32.27
CA PRO A 148 -3.15 -1.73 32.49
C PRO A 148 -4.13 -1.60 31.32
N TYR A 149 -5.36 -1.17 31.65
CA TYR A 149 -6.41 -0.91 30.66
C TYR A 149 -6.66 0.60 30.54
N PHE A 150 -6.51 1.13 29.33
CA PHE A 150 -6.80 2.53 29.01
C PHE A 150 -8.04 2.63 28.11
N ARG A 151 -8.94 3.54 28.44
CA ARG A 151 -10.18 3.78 27.68
C ARG A 151 -10.43 5.26 27.52
N LYS A 152 -10.92 5.62 26.33
CA LYS A 152 -11.50 6.93 26.03
C LYS A 152 -12.75 6.77 25.19
N VAL A 153 -13.77 7.57 25.51
CA VAL A 153 -15.00 7.70 24.72
C VAL A 153 -14.95 9.01 23.94
N PHE A 154 -15.39 8.98 22.69
CA PHE A 154 -15.54 10.14 21.83
C PHE A 154 -16.70 9.89 20.86
N ALA A 155 -17.21 10.96 20.23
CA ALA A 155 -18.26 10.89 19.22
C ALA A 155 -17.75 11.50 17.90
N ALA A 156 -18.18 10.93 16.76
CA ALA A 156 -17.95 11.52 15.45
C ALA A 156 -19.11 12.45 15.10
N GLU A 157 -18.85 13.74 14.88
CA GLU A 157 -19.90 14.72 14.59
C GLU A 157 -20.42 14.66 13.14
N LYS A 158 -19.65 14.04 12.25
CA LYS A 158 -19.93 13.97 10.81
C LYS A 158 -19.68 12.57 10.30
N LYS A 159 -20.29 12.25 9.16
CA LYS A 159 -20.02 11.01 8.42
C LYS A 159 -18.52 10.89 8.11
N VAL A 160 -17.92 9.82 8.60
CA VAL A 160 -16.49 9.54 8.44
C VAL A 160 -16.22 9.00 7.04
N LYS A 161 -15.40 9.71 6.26
CA LYS A 161 -14.87 9.21 4.98
C LYS A 161 -13.74 8.20 5.18
N SER A 162 -12.86 8.49 6.14
CA SER A 162 -11.69 7.68 6.50
C SER A 162 -11.27 8.00 7.93
N ALA A 163 -10.80 7.00 8.66
CA ALA A 163 -10.19 7.18 9.98
C ALA A 163 -8.93 6.33 10.13
N ARG A 164 -7.95 6.88 10.85
CA ARG A 164 -6.68 6.23 11.15
C ARG A 164 -6.39 6.29 12.65
N ALA A 165 -5.81 5.24 13.18
CA ALA A 165 -5.22 5.24 14.52
C ALA A 165 -3.70 5.11 14.39
N TYR A 166 -2.97 6.03 15.01
CA TYR A 166 -1.51 6.01 15.10
C TYR A 166 -1.15 5.78 16.56
N ILE A 167 -0.48 4.67 16.87
CA ILE A 167 -0.24 4.27 18.26
C ILE A 167 1.22 3.93 18.47
N ALA A 168 1.87 4.65 19.38
CA ALA A 168 3.18 4.36 19.90
C ALA A 168 3.06 3.95 21.38
N VAL A 169 3.75 2.89 21.79
CA VAL A 169 3.83 2.49 23.20
C VAL A 169 5.26 2.10 23.56
N ALA A 170 5.67 2.34 24.81
CA ALA A 170 6.89 1.80 25.38
C ALA A 170 6.57 0.47 26.09
N GLY A 171 6.35 -0.57 25.29
CA GLY A 171 5.82 -1.85 25.76
C GLY A 171 5.02 -2.53 24.65
N LEU A 172 3.96 -3.23 25.02
CA LEU A 172 3.07 -3.92 24.10
C LEU A 172 1.63 -3.49 24.32
N TYR A 173 0.79 -3.57 23.28
CA TYR A 173 -0.64 -3.23 23.40
C TYR A 173 -1.52 -4.08 22.47
N GLU A 174 -2.81 -4.06 22.77
CA GLU A 174 -3.86 -4.44 21.82
C GLU A 174 -4.87 -3.28 21.71
N LEU A 175 -5.26 -2.96 20.48
CA LEU A 175 -6.26 -1.91 20.22
C LEU A 175 -7.65 -2.52 20.08
N TYR A 176 -8.62 -1.96 20.81
CA TYR A 176 -10.04 -2.28 20.68
C TYR A 176 -10.85 -1.02 20.41
N LEU A 177 -11.73 -1.09 19.41
CA LEU A 177 -12.72 -0.05 19.12
C LEU A 177 -14.11 -0.69 19.16
N ASN A 178 -15.03 -0.07 19.91
CA ASN A 178 -16.42 -0.52 20.03
C ASN A 178 -16.57 -2.02 20.36
N GLY A 179 -15.74 -2.50 21.29
CA GLY A 179 -15.73 -3.88 21.77
C GLY A 179 -15.04 -4.89 20.85
N LYS A 180 -14.54 -4.47 19.69
CA LYS A 180 -13.86 -5.36 18.72
C LYS A 180 -12.38 -5.06 18.63
N LYS A 181 -11.55 -6.10 18.58
CA LYS A 181 -10.11 -5.97 18.34
C LYS A 181 -9.88 -5.39 16.95
N VAL A 182 -8.94 -4.44 16.84
CA VAL A 182 -8.52 -3.85 15.56
C VAL A 182 -7.31 -4.61 15.02
N GLY A 183 -7.40 -5.06 13.77
CA GLY A 183 -6.35 -5.84 13.13
C GLY A 183 -6.17 -7.23 13.74
N ASN A 184 -5.15 -7.95 13.27
CA ASN A 184 -4.78 -9.29 13.73
C ASN A 184 -3.35 -9.35 14.29
N HIS A 185 -2.72 -8.20 14.50
CA HIS A 185 -1.36 -8.11 15.03
C HIS A 185 -1.30 -8.61 16.48
N ARG A 186 -0.10 -9.06 16.86
CA ARG A 186 0.23 -9.52 18.20
C ARG A 186 1.60 -8.97 18.56
N LEU A 187 1.77 -8.56 19.81
CA LEU A 187 3.04 -8.03 20.32
C LEU A 187 3.52 -6.77 19.55
N ASP A 188 2.59 -5.94 19.10
CA ASP A 188 2.89 -4.62 18.54
C ASP A 188 3.43 -3.66 19.62
N PRO A 189 4.32 -2.71 19.26
CA PRO A 189 4.73 -2.31 17.91
C PRO A 189 6.06 -2.94 17.43
N MET A 190 6.51 -4.05 18.02
CA MET A 190 7.87 -4.61 17.95
C MET A 190 8.87 -3.91 18.89
N TYR A 191 9.74 -4.72 19.51
CA TYR A 191 10.76 -4.24 20.43
C TYR A 191 11.87 -3.47 19.71
N THR A 192 12.18 -2.30 20.24
CA THR A 192 13.36 -1.50 19.91
C THR A 192 14.00 -0.99 21.20
N ARG A 193 15.20 -0.41 21.11
CA ARG A 193 15.76 0.39 22.20
C ARG A 193 14.94 1.66 22.38
N PHE A 194 13.98 1.65 23.31
CA PHE A 194 12.99 2.73 23.51
C PHE A 194 13.62 4.07 23.90
N ASP A 195 14.82 4.08 24.48
CA ASP A 195 15.62 5.29 24.74
C ASP A 195 16.13 5.98 23.46
N ARG A 196 16.13 5.26 22.33
CA ARG A 196 16.60 5.76 21.02
C ARG A 196 15.49 5.90 20.00
N ARG A 197 14.59 4.91 19.95
CA ARG A 197 13.54 4.83 18.95
C ARG A 197 12.38 4.04 19.52
N THR A 198 11.19 4.63 19.44
CA THR A 198 9.93 3.94 19.69
C THR A 198 9.16 3.87 18.38
N LEU A 199 8.80 2.65 17.98
CA LEU A 199 7.97 2.43 16.81
C LEU A 199 6.52 2.79 17.13
N TYR A 200 5.79 3.20 16.10
CA TYR A 200 4.35 3.33 16.15
C TYR A 200 3.74 2.49 15.02
N VAL A 201 2.47 2.13 15.17
CA VAL A 201 1.71 1.38 14.16
C VAL A 201 0.53 2.21 13.70
N THR A 202 0.25 2.14 12.40
CA THR A 202 -0.91 2.77 11.76
C THR A 202 -1.99 1.73 11.48
N TYR A 203 -3.24 2.02 11.84
CA TYR A 203 -4.41 1.21 11.51
C TYR A 203 -5.41 1.98 10.68
N ASP A 204 -6.03 1.32 9.71
CA ASP A 204 -7.31 1.78 9.17
C ASP A 204 -8.42 1.37 10.13
N VAL A 205 -9.07 2.35 10.75
CA VAL A 205 -10.19 2.17 11.67
C VAL A 205 -11.49 2.75 11.13
N THR A 206 -11.55 3.08 9.84
CA THR A 206 -12.70 3.75 9.21
C THR A 206 -14.01 3.03 9.51
N GLN A 207 -14.04 1.70 9.34
CA GLN A 207 -15.25 0.89 9.54
C GLN A 207 -15.54 0.58 11.01
N ALA A 208 -14.61 0.91 11.92
CA ALA A 208 -14.78 0.69 13.35
C ALA A 208 -15.37 1.92 14.06
N ILE A 209 -15.41 3.09 13.41
CA ILE A 209 -16.05 4.29 13.95
C ILE A 209 -17.56 4.19 13.75
N LEU A 210 -18.31 4.34 14.84
CA LEU A 210 -19.76 4.47 14.79
C LEU A 210 -20.11 5.92 14.44
N ALA A 211 -21.03 6.09 13.50
CA ALA A 211 -21.66 7.38 13.19
C ALA A 211 -22.82 7.63 14.16
#